data_AF-A0A965Z0S4-F1
#
_entry.id   AF-A0A965Z0S4-F1
#
_cell.length_a   1.000
_cell.length_b   1.000
_cell.length_c   1.000
_cell.angle_alpha   90.00
_cell.angle_beta   90.00
_cell.angle_gamma   90.00
#
_symmetry.space_group_name_H-M   'P 1'
#
loop_
_entity.id
_entity.type
_entity.pdbx_description
1 polymer ?
#
loop_
_entity_poly.entity_id
_entity_poly.type
_entity_poly.pdbx_seq_one_letter_code
_entity_poly.pdbx_strand_id
1 'polypeptide(L)'
;MTKKTKTDQRPATVCQLCGRRCGRDSCHYTRGKIITCQDCERTGTGFIHAPEIVFSGNPIHNDTIGSLREQIEYCAGTVDLELGGIVNRLRGEFPKAPERLLWIIAKFDPYRGDKAQHNLREISRLRRRMRRLRMKRAHK
;
A
#
# COMPACT_ATOMS: atom_id res chain seq x y z
N MET A 1 -24.36 47.90 1.20
CA MET A 1 -23.39 46.80 1.39
C MET A 1 -24.12 45.47 1.35
N THR A 2 -24.09 44.77 0.22
CA THR A 2 -24.71 43.45 0.06
C THR A 2 -23.81 42.37 0.65
N LYS A 3 -24.34 41.56 1.57
CA LYS A 3 -23.64 40.43 2.18
C LYS A 3 -23.23 39.46 1.05
N LYS A 4 -21.93 39.34 0.79
CA LYS A 4 -21.39 38.26 -0.06
C LYS A 4 -21.73 36.93 0.64
N THR A 5 -22.69 36.21 0.08
CA THR A 5 -22.94 34.80 0.39
C THR A 5 -21.61 34.06 0.23
N LYS A 6 -21.19 33.34 1.28
CA LYS A 6 -20.05 32.43 1.20
C LYS A 6 -20.35 31.44 0.08
N THR A 7 -19.77 31.64 -1.09
CA THR A 7 -19.74 30.63 -2.13
C THR A 7 -19.00 29.45 -1.51
N ASP A 8 -19.72 28.34 -1.31
CA ASP A 8 -19.14 27.04 -0.99
C ASP A 8 -18.10 26.71 -2.07
N GLN A 9 -16.85 27.13 -1.85
CA GLN A 9 -15.71 26.77 -2.69
C GLN A 9 -15.35 25.31 -2.41
N ARG A 10 -16.20 24.38 -2.82
CA ARG A 10 -15.80 22.97 -2.92
C ARG A 10 -14.92 22.82 -4.16
N PRO A 11 -13.71 22.24 -4.02
CA PRO A 11 -12.76 22.16 -5.13
C PRO A 11 -13.30 21.31 -6.28
N ALA A 12 -12.96 21.69 -7.51
CA ALA A 12 -13.21 20.89 -8.71
C ALA A 12 -12.75 19.44 -8.48
N THR A 13 -13.62 18.49 -8.79
CA THR A 13 -13.38 17.06 -8.52
C THR A 13 -12.89 16.38 -9.80
N VAL A 14 -11.96 15.44 -9.66
CA VAL A 14 -11.42 14.68 -10.80
C VAL A 14 -12.31 13.47 -11.04
N CYS A 15 -12.81 13.32 -12.27
CA CYS A 15 -13.56 12.13 -12.66
C CYS A 15 -12.65 10.90 -12.63
N GLN A 16 -13.13 9.82 -12.02
CA GLN A 16 -12.37 8.58 -11.91
C GLN A 16 -12.30 7.80 -13.22
N LEU A 17 -13.21 8.06 -14.17
CA LEU A 17 -13.23 7.38 -15.46
C LEU A 17 -12.29 8.02 -16.49
N CYS A 18 -12.28 9.35 -16.61
CA CYS A 18 -11.53 10.04 -17.66
C CYS A 18 -10.36 10.88 -17.15
N GLY A 19 -10.17 10.99 -15.83
CA GLY A 19 -9.09 11.78 -15.22
C GLY A 19 -9.18 13.30 -15.42
N ARG A 20 -10.22 13.80 -16.12
CA ARG A 20 -10.44 15.24 -16.30
C ARG A 20 -11.01 15.87 -15.03
N ARG A 21 -10.66 17.14 -14.79
CA ARG A 21 -11.34 17.95 -13.77
C ARG A 21 -12.70 18.35 -14.30
N CYS A 22 -13.74 18.00 -13.58
CA CYS A 22 -15.11 18.35 -13.95
C CYS A 22 -15.65 19.39 -12.94
N GLY A 23 -16.45 20.31 -13.44
CA GLY A 23 -17.19 21.25 -12.59
C GLY A 23 -18.25 20.53 -11.76
N ARG A 24 -18.72 21.19 -10.68
CA ARG A 24 -19.69 20.65 -9.71
C ARG A 24 -20.90 19.96 -10.34
N ASP A 25 -21.41 20.52 -11.44
CA ASP A 25 -22.66 20.09 -12.08
C ASP A 25 -22.47 18.99 -13.13
N SER A 26 -21.21 18.58 -13.34
CA SER A 26 -20.80 17.60 -14.36
C SER A 26 -20.23 16.31 -13.78
N CYS A 27 -20.31 16.11 -12.46
CA CYS A 27 -19.86 14.89 -11.77
C CYS A 27 -21.03 14.25 -11.02
N HIS A 28 -21.35 12.99 -11.35
CA HIS A 28 -22.40 12.22 -10.70
C HIS A 28 -21.81 11.34 -9.59
N TYR A 29 -22.52 11.30 -8.46
CA TYR A 29 -22.16 10.50 -7.29
C TYR A 29 -23.11 9.31 -7.20
N THR A 30 -22.59 8.09 -7.33
CA THR A 30 -23.39 6.88 -7.09
C THR A 30 -23.13 6.34 -5.68
N ARG A 31 -24.21 6.23 -4.88
CA ARG A 31 -24.28 5.55 -3.57
C ARG A 31 -23.02 5.66 -2.70
N GLY A 32 -22.57 6.90 -2.48
CA GLY A 32 -21.52 7.23 -1.53
C GLY A 32 -20.08 7.00 -1.99
N LYS A 33 -19.83 6.27 -3.08
CA LYS A 33 -18.50 6.11 -3.70
C LYS A 33 -18.65 5.68 -5.17
N ILE A 34 -18.45 6.63 -6.07
CA ILE A 34 -17.87 6.57 -7.43
C ILE A 34 -18.22 7.92 -8.07
N ILE A 35 -17.24 8.60 -8.67
CA ILE A 35 -17.41 9.91 -9.32
C ILE A 35 -17.17 9.76 -10.83
N THR A 36 -18.27 9.70 -11.58
CA THR A 36 -18.32 9.66 -13.05
C THR A 36 -18.64 11.06 -13.58
N CYS A 37 -18.05 11.44 -14.71
CA CYS A 37 -18.37 12.71 -15.36
C CYS A 37 -19.60 12.59 -16.25
N GLN A 38 -20.35 13.67 -16.46
CA GLN A 38 -21.53 13.70 -17.32
C GLN A 38 -21.19 13.31 -18.77
N ASP A 39 -20.01 13.68 -19.26
CA ASP A 39 -19.51 13.25 -20.58
C ASP A 39 -19.25 11.73 -20.63
N CYS A 40 -18.78 11.17 -19.51
CA CYS A 40 -18.48 9.77 -19.34
C CYS A 40 -19.76 8.93 -19.27
N GLU A 41 -20.84 9.48 -18.70
CA GLU A 41 -22.16 8.85 -18.67
C GLU A 41 -22.88 8.95 -20.01
N ARG A 42 -22.82 10.11 -20.68
CA ARG A 42 -23.47 10.34 -21.98
C ARG A 42 -22.89 9.48 -23.10
N THR A 43 -21.60 9.19 -23.05
CA THR A 43 -20.92 8.41 -24.10
C THR A 43 -21.25 6.92 -24.04
N GLY A 44 -22.01 6.45 -23.04
CA GLY A 44 -22.43 5.05 -22.97
C GLY A 44 -21.26 4.07 -22.97
N THR A 45 -20.06 4.52 -22.57
CA THR A 45 -18.85 3.72 -22.54
C THR A 45 -18.84 2.85 -21.29
N GLY A 46 -19.83 1.96 -21.20
CA GLY A 46 -19.63 0.70 -20.54
C GLY A 46 -18.47 0.00 -21.24
N PHE A 47 -17.32 -0.08 -20.56
CA PHE A 47 -16.15 -0.89 -20.88
C PHE A 47 -15.92 -1.18 -22.38
N ILE A 48 -15.25 -0.28 -23.11
CA ILE A 48 -14.76 -0.59 -24.48
C ILE A 48 -13.24 -0.61 -24.56
N HIS A 49 -12.53 -0.04 -23.60
CA HIS A 49 -11.08 -0.23 -23.47
C HIS A 49 -10.74 -0.63 -22.05
N ALA A 50 -10.03 -1.76 -21.90
CA ALA A 50 -9.40 -2.10 -20.64
C ALA A 50 -8.58 -0.88 -20.20
N PRO A 51 -8.74 -0.39 -18.95
CA PRO A 51 -8.01 0.79 -18.53
C PRO A 51 -6.51 0.47 -18.64
N GLU A 52 -5.82 1.22 -19.50
CA GLU A 52 -4.36 1.28 -19.43
C GLU A 52 -4.01 1.62 -17.98
N ILE A 53 -3.21 0.74 -17.37
CA ILE A 53 -2.72 0.94 -16.01
C ILE A 53 -1.76 2.14 -16.08
N VAL A 54 -2.31 3.35 -15.91
CA VAL A 54 -1.52 4.55 -15.73
C VAL A 54 -0.87 4.44 -14.36
N PHE A 55 0.43 4.14 -14.36
CA PHE A 55 1.26 4.27 -13.17
C PHE A 55 1.26 5.73 -12.73
N SER A 56 0.37 6.09 -11.80
CA SER A 56 0.44 7.38 -11.12
C SER A 56 1.77 7.42 -10.37
N GLY A 57 2.66 8.35 -10.74
CA GLY A 57 4.01 8.54 -10.19
C GLY A 57 4.11 8.93 -8.72
N ASN A 58 3.06 8.71 -7.93
CA ASN A 58 3.09 8.53 -6.49
C ASN A 58 1.71 8.02 -6.07
N PRO A 59 1.50 6.70 -5.87
CA PRO A 59 0.34 6.28 -5.12
C PRO A 59 0.52 6.88 -3.74
N ILE A 60 -0.28 7.88 -3.39
CA ILE A 60 -0.61 8.11 -1.99
C ILE A 60 -1.41 6.86 -1.62
N HIS A 61 -0.71 5.76 -1.36
CA HIS A 61 -1.28 4.55 -0.82
C HIS A 61 -1.95 5.00 0.46
N ASN A 62 -3.29 5.06 0.43
CA ASN A 62 -4.11 4.96 1.61
C ASN A 62 -3.87 3.55 2.16
N ASP A 63 -2.67 3.35 2.73
CA ASP A 63 -2.23 2.07 3.21
C ASP A 63 -3.22 1.65 4.28
N THR A 64 -3.95 0.60 3.97
CA THR A 64 -4.89 0.00 4.90
C THR A 64 -4.09 -0.88 5.85
N ILE A 65 -4.69 -1.24 6.98
CA ILE A 65 -4.08 -2.25 7.85
C ILE A 65 -3.91 -3.58 7.08
N GLY A 66 -4.80 -3.88 6.11
CA GLY A 66 -4.68 -5.02 5.22
C GLY A 66 -3.43 -4.94 4.34
N SER A 67 -3.25 -3.84 3.59
CA SER A 67 -2.09 -3.69 2.68
C SER A 67 -0.76 -3.74 3.42
N LEU A 68 -0.69 -3.19 4.64
CA LEU A 68 0.53 -3.28 5.47
C LEU A 68 0.79 -4.70 5.99
N ARG A 69 -0.25 -5.51 6.25
CA ARG A 69 -0.07 -6.91 6.64
C ARG A 69 0.48 -7.73 5.48
N GLU A 70 -0.09 -7.59 4.30
CA GLU A 70 0.39 -8.25 3.08
C GLU A 70 1.86 -7.90 2.79
N GLN A 71 2.25 -6.63 2.91
CA GLN A 71 3.65 -6.22 2.75
C GLN A 71 4.57 -6.83 3.83
N ILE A 72 4.10 -6.95 5.07
CA ILE A 72 4.88 -7.61 6.14
C ILE A 72 5.06 -9.09 5.83
N GLU A 73 4.00 -9.79 5.40
CA GLU A 73 4.04 -11.21 5.04
C GLU A 73 4.98 -11.45 3.87
N TYR A 74 4.95 -10.59 2.84
CA TYR A 74 5.87 -10.65 1.72
C TYR A 74 7.34 -10.49 2.16
N CYS A 75 7.65 -9.48 2.99
CA CYS A 75 9.00 -9.30 3.51
C CYS A 75 9.43 -10.48 4.39
N ALA A 76 8.53 -11.04 5.21
CA ALA A 76 8.82 -12.19 6.05
C ALA A 76 9.13 -13.43 5.21
N GLY A 77 8.30 -13.72 4.20
CA GLY A 77 8.53 -14.81 3.26
C GLY A 77 9.85 -14.66 2.50
N THR A 78 10.25 -13.43 2.18
CA THR A 78 11.56 -13.17 1.56
C THR A 78 12.70 -13.49 2.54
N VAL A 79 12.61 -13.10 3.81
CA VAL A 79 13.63 -13.45 4.81
C VAL A 79 13.74 -14.97 4.97
N ASP A 80 12.61 -15.66 5.05
CA ASP A 80 12.57 -17.12 5.18
C ASP A 80 13.13 -17.83 3.94
N LEU A 81 12.86 -17.32 2.73
CA LEU A 81 13.41 -17.88 1.50
C LEU A 81 14.93 -17.66 1.40
N GLU A 82 15.41 -16.46 1.72
CA GLU A 82 16.82 -16.10 1.57
C GLU A 82 17.70 -16.72 2.67
N LEU A 83 17.23 -16.77 3.92
CA LEU A 83 17.99 -17.28 5.06
C LEU A 83 17.62 -18.70 5.48
N GLY A 84 16.41 -19.16 5.19
CA GLY A 84 15.90 -20.46 5.67
C GLY A 84 16.73 -21.64 5.17
N GLY A 85 17.20 -21.59 3.92
CA GLY A 85 18.12 -22.61 3.39
C GLY A 85 19.46 -22.67 4.15
N ILE A 86 19.99 -21.51 4.54
CA ILE A 86 21.24 -21.39 5.31
C ILE A 86 21.02 -21.93 6.72
N VAL A 87 19.92 -21.52 7.37
CA VAL A 87 19.56 -22.02 8.71
C VAL A 87 19.38 -23.53 8.69
N ASN A 88 18.73 -24.08 7.66
CA ASN A 88 18.52 -25.51 7.57
C ASN A 88 19.83 -26.29 7.37
N ARG A 89 20.76 -25.75 6.57
CA ARG A 89 22.13 -26.29 6.47
C ARG A 89 22.83 -26.26 7.83
N LEU A 90 22.77 -25.12 8.54
CA LEU A 90 23.39 -24.96 9.85
C LEU A 90 22.77 -25.89 10.91
N ARG A 91 21.49 -26.25 10.81
CA ARG A 91 20.88 -27.27 11.71
C ARG A 91 21.52 -28.64 11.52
N GLY A 92 21.87 -29.00 10.29
CA GLY A 92 22.58 -30.25 9.99
C GLY A 92 24.01 -30.25 10.55
N GLU A 93 24.71 -29.12 10.43
CA GLU A 93 26.07 -28.94 10.93
C GLU A 93 26.14 -28.82 12.46
N PHE A 94 25.14 -28.18 13.08
CA PHE A 94 25.09 -27.88 14.51
C PHE A 94 23.74 -28.30 15.14
N PRO A 95 23.45 -29.61 15.27
CA PRO A 95 22.13 -30.12 15.65
C PRO A 95 21.67 -29.77 17.07
N LYS A 96 22.58 -29.36 17.96
CA LYS A 96 22.27 -28.93 19.34
C LYS A 96 22.33 -27.41 19.52
N ALA A 97 22.63 -26.66 18.46
CA ALA A 97 22.70 -25.21 18.56
C ALA A 97 21.29 -24.62 18.76
N PRO A 98 21.14 -23.58 19.60
CA PRO A 98 19.87 -22.88 19.73
C PRO A 98 19.45 -22.27 18.40
N GLU A 99 18.18 -22.47 18.02
CA GLU A 99 17.60 -21.95 16.77
C GLU A 99 17.89 -20.45 16.56
N ARG A 100 17.75 -19.64 17.63
CA ARG A 100 18.05 -18.20 17.59
C ARG A 100 19.49 -17.91 17.16
N LEU A 101 20.46 -18.72 17.57
CA LEU A 101 21.87 -18.55 17.20
C LEU A 101 22.07 -18.83 15.72
N LEU A 102 21.43 -19.87 15.18
CA LEU A 102 21.51 -20.23 13.76
C LEU A 102 20.99 -19.09 12.87
N TRP A 103 19.87 -18.48 13.25
CA TRP A 103 19.33 -17.29 12.56
C TRP A 103 20.20 -16.04 12.71
N ILE A 104 20.94 -15.89 13.82
CA ILE A 104 21.90 -14.79 13.96
C ILE A 104 23.05 -15.00 12.97
N ILE A 105 23.62 -16.20 12.93
CA ILE A 105 24.73 -16.55 12.02
C ILE A 105 24.29 -16.37 10.57
N ALA A 106 23.12 -16.87 10.18
CA ALA A 106 22.61 -16.77 8.82
C ALA A 106 22.48 -15.31 8.33
N LYS A 107 22.22 -14.34 9.22
CA LYS A 107 22.14 -12.92 8.85
C LYS A 107 23.48 -12.29 8.47
N PHE A 108 24.59 -12.92 8.82
CA PHE A 108 25.94 -12.52 8.44
C PHE A 108 26.43 -13.25 7.19
N ASP A 109 25.58 -14.02 6.53
CA ASP A 109 25.91 -14.62 5.23
C ASP A 109 26.21 -13.51 4.21
N PRO A 110 27.35 -13.57 3.50
CA PRO A 110 27.80 -12.50 2.62
C PRO A 110 26.96 -12.34 1.34
N TYR A 111 26.15 -13.33 0.97
CA TYR A 111 25.35 -13.30 -0.25
C TYR A 111 23.89 -12.96 0.00
N ARG A 112 23.34 -13.42 1.14
CA ARG A 112 21.91 -13.32 1.46
C ARG A 112 21.61 -12.41 2.65
N GLY A 113 22.60 -12.12 3.50
CA GLY A 113 22.45 -11.37 4.74
C GLY A 113 21.89 -9.96 4.54
N ASP A 114 22.45 -9.20 3.61
CA ASP A 114 22.04 -7.80 3.37
C ASP A 114 20.59 -7.65 2.95
N LYS A 115 20.13 -8.52 2.04
CA LYS A 115 18.74 -8.53 1.56
C LYS A 115 17.77 -8.91 2.68
N ALA A 116 18.13 -9.89 3.51
CA ALA A 116 17.33 -10.26 4.67
C ALA A 116 17.30 -9.16 5.73
N GLN A 117 18.44 -8.51 6.00
CA GLN A 117 18.50 -7.37 6.92
C GLN A 117 17.66 -6.19 6.45
N HIS A 118 17.68 -5.88 5.15
CA HIS A 118 16.81 -4.87 4.55
C HIS A 118 15.32 -5.18 4.81
N ASN A 119 14.89 -6.41 4.52
CA ASN A 119 13.50 -6.83 4.74
C ASN A 119 13.11 -6.80 6.24
N LEU A 120 14.00 -7.15 7.15
CA LEU A 120 13.76 -7.03 8.60
C LEU A 120 13.57 -5.57 9.05
N ARG A 121 14.32 -4.63 8.46
CA ARG A 121 14.14 -3.19 8.71
C ARG A 121 12.79 -2.71 8.16
N GLU A 122 12.42 -3.13 6.96
CA GLU A 122 11.13 -2.78 6.35
C GLU A 122 9.95 -3.37 7.15
N ILE A 123 10.00 -4.64 7.60
CA ILE A 123 8.99 -5.21 8.50
C ILE A 123 8.81 -4.34 9.75
N SER A 124 9.92 -3.89 10.36
CA SER A 124 9.88 -3.03 11.55
C SER A 124 9.22 -1.68 11.26
N ARG A 125 9.52 -1.09 10.09
CA ARG A 125 8.90 0.15 9.60
C ARG A 125 7.39 -0.02 9.36
N LEU A 126 6.98 -1.09 8.67
CA LEU A 126 5.58 -1.40 8.38
C LEU A 126 4.77 -1.65 9.66
N ARG A 127 5.32 -2.39 10.63
CA ARG A 127 4.69 -2.60 11.95
C ARG A 127 4.47 -1.28 12.70
N ARG A 128 5.45 -0.38 12.69
CA ARG A 128 5.30 0.97 13.29
C ARG A 128 4.19 1.77 12.59
N ARG A 129 4.13 1.71 11.26
CA ARG A 129 3.08 2.39 10.48
C ARG A 129 1.69 1.83 10.79
N MET A 130 1.55 0.51 10.85
CA MET A 130 0.31 -0.15 11.23
C MET A 130 -0.14 0.24 12.65
N ARG A 131 0.79 0.31 13.62
CA ARG A 131 0.49 0.79 14.98
C ARG A 131 -0.05 2.23 14.98
N ARG A 132 0.57 3.14 14.22
CA ARG A 132 0.10 4.52 14.08
C ARG A 132 -1.31 4.60 13.48
N LEU A 133 -1.62 3.77 12.47
CA LEU A 133 -2.95 3.71 11.89
C LEU A 133 -4.01 3.20 12.87
N ARG A 134 -3.67 2.19 13.69
CA ARG A 134 -4.57 1.68 14.74
C ARG A 134 -4.90 2.76 15.76
N MET A 135 -3.89 3.52 16.24
CA MET A 135 -4.12 4.61 17.20
C MET A 135 -4.97 5.74 16.61
N LYS A 136 -4.75 6.13 15.34
CA LYS A 136 -5.59 7.13 14.66
C LYS A 136 -7.06 6.73 14.56
N ARG A 137 -7.38 5.44 14.49
CA ARG A 137 -8.77 4.95 14.48
C ARG A 137 -9.39 4.91 15.87
N ALA A 138 -8.60 4.73 16.93
CA ALA A 138 -9.10 4.72 18.30
C ALA A 138 -9.46 6.13 18.82
N HIS A 139 -8.87 7.18 18.23
CA HIS A 139 -9.14 8.58 18.56
C HIS A 139 -10.18 9.25 17.64
N LYS A 140 -10.88 8.47 16.80
CA LYS A 140 -12.00 8.93 15.98
C LYS A 140 -13.29 8.35 16.54
#